data_AF-A0A841V4E6-F1
#
_entry.id   AF-A0A841V4E6-F1
#
_cell.length_a   1.000
_cell.length_b   1.000
_cell.length_c   1.000
_cell.angle_alpha   90.00
_cell.angle_beta   90.00
_cell.angle_gamma   90.00
#
_symmetry.space_group_name_H-M   'P 1'
#
loop_
_entity.id
_entity.type
_entity.pdbx_description
1 polymer ?
#
loop_
_entity_poly.entity_id
_entity_poly.type
_entity_poly.pdbx_seq_one_letter_code
_entity_poly.pdbx_strand_id
1 'polypeptide(L)'
;MVNTIPNFLQTLAVGGTAAQRQIMTNEFPGWTFNPATAAAPGTLTVEEYDAIAVGDSGGVDISLLYDDGNPTPTTTWRWIQIVESISEEVGYPYPKNPSVDPPKGFDDDLPFYFTNTELGGFSPNIEGDSIWKGKTPIPIQNPANRGDLRFFDEPQGFLENAYMRNNFSLFLTSWSGGDSKTVTIYDGVAWGFEIKKVPEPLTLIASGLAIGFGALCQREYAKKRQQK
;
A
#
# COMPACT_ATOMS: atom_id res chain seq x y z
N MET A 1 12.62 -7.03 17.16
CA MET A 1 11.29 -7.24 16.54
C MET A 1 10.93 -6.01 15.72
N VAL A 2 10.20 -6.21 14.63
CA VAL A 2 9.67 -5.12 13.80
C VAL A 2 8.16 -5.25 13.78
N ASN A 3 7.47 -4.11 13.84
CA ASN A 3 6.03 -4.06 13.75
C ASN A 3 5.64 -3.32 12.47
N THR A 4 4.81 -3.96 11.65
CA THR A 4 4.19 -3.31 10.49
C THR A 4 2.79 -2.87 10.88
N ILE A 5 2.50 -1.59 10.67
CA ILE A 5 1.20 -1.01 11.02
C ILE A 5 0.54 -0.53 9.73
N PRO A 6 -0.60 -1.13 9.32
CA PRO A 6 -1.40 -0.61 8.22
C PRO A 6 -1.89 0.81 8.56
N ASN A 7 -1.77 1.73 7.62
CA ASN A 7 -2.34 3.08 7.73
C ASN A 7 -3.84 3.06 7.36
N PHE A 8 -4.60 4.03 7.85
CA PHE A 8 -6.05 4.08 7.66
C PHE A 8 -6.42 4.18 6.16
N LEU A 9 -7.34 3.33 5.70
CA LEU A 9 -7.95 3.43 4.38
C LEU A 9 -8.85 4.67 4.31
N GLN A 10 -8.46 5.66 3.51
CA GLN A 10 -9.22 6.90 3.34
C GLN A 10 -9.74 7.03 1.91
N THR A 11 -10.98 7.47 1.75
CA THR A 11 -11.50 7.82 0.42
C THR A 11 -10.76 9.03 -0.13
N LEU A 12 -10.32 8.95 -1.39
CA LEU A 12 -9.70 10.04 -2.12
C LEU A 12 -10.75 10.96 -2.75
N ALA A 13 -10.36 12.21 -3.02
CA ALA A 13 -11.21 13.16 -3.71
C ALA A 13 -11.49 12.70 -5.15
N VAL A 14 -12.74 12.86 -5.59
CA VAL A 14 -13.16 12.65 -6.99
C VAL A 14 -12.27 13.47 -7.94
N GLY A 15 -11.78 12.83 -9.00
CA GLY A 15 -10.89 13.41 -9.99
C GLY A 15 -9.41 13.47 -9.59
N GLY A 16 -9.09 13.09 -8.36
CA GLY A 16 -7.77 13.35 -7.75
C GLY A 16 -7.46 14.84 -7.60
N THR A 17 -6.36 15.16 -6.93
CA THR A 17 -5.86 16.54 -6.84
C THR A 17 -5.12 16.95 -8.11
N ALA A 18 -4.95 18.26 -8.33
CA ALA A 18 -4.12 18.75 -9.42
C ALA A 18 -2.67 18.25 -9.34
N ALA A 19 -2.12 18.12 -8.12
CA ALA A 19 -0.76 17.61 -7.90
C ALA A 19 -0.64 16.14 -8.33
N GLN A 20 -1.60 15.28 -7.95
CA GLN A 20 -1.62 13.86 -8.35
C GLN A 20 -1.71 13.71 -9.88
N ARG A 21 -2.59 14.48 -10.54
CA ARG A 21 -2.67 14.46 -12.02
C ARG A 21 -1.40 14.98 -12.69
N GLN A 22 -0.71 15.95 -12.07
CA GLN A 22 0.58 16.44 -12.56
C GLN A 22 1.67 15.35 -12.48
N ILE A 23 1.70 14.56 -11.40
CA ILE A 23 2.60 13.40 -11.28
C ILE A 23 2.37 12.43 -12.44
N MET A 24 1.10 12.02 -12.66
CA MET A 24 0.74 11.14 -13.77
C MET A 24 1.14 11.70 -15.15
N THR A 25 0.89 12.99 -15.37
CA THR A 25 1.22 13.67 -16.64
C THR A 25 2.73 13.76 -16.88
N ASN A 26 3.51 14.02 -15.82
CA ASN A 26 4.96 14.11 -15.90
C ASN A 26 5.58 12.75 -16.25
N GLU A 27 5.07 11.68 -15.65
CA GLU A 27 5.60 10.35 -15.84
C GLU A 27 5.18 9.71 -17.16
N PHE A 28 3.94 9.97 -17.59
CA PHE A 28 3.37 9.49 -18.86
C PHE A 28 3.09 10.65 -19.81
N PRO A 29 4.13 11.29 -20.38
CA PRO A 29 3.93 12.43 -21.29
C PRO A 29 3.14 12.01 -22.53
N GLY A 30 2.21 12.88 -22.93
CA GLY A 30 1.28 12.63 -24.05
C GLY A 30 -0.01 11.92 -23.64
N TRP A 31 -0.14 11.52 -22.37
CA TRP A 31 -1.42 11.13 -21.79
C TRP A 31 -2.16 12.33 -21.21
N THR A 32 -3.49 12.28 -21.28
CA THR A 32 -4.41 13.26 -20.71
C THR A 32 -5.20 12.59 -19.60
N PHE A 33 -5.08 13.15 -18.39
CA PHE A 33 -5.74 12.68 -17.18
C PHE A 33 -6.85 13.65 -16.80
N ASN A 34 -8.09 13.33 -17.17
CA ASN A 34 -9.25 14.17 -16.91
C ASN A 34 -9.86 13.83 -15.54
N PRO A 35 -10.14 14.83 -14.68
CA PRO A 35 -10.91 14.57 -13.47
C PRO A 35 -12.38 14.29 -13.83
N ALA A 36 -12.96 13.24 -13.26
CA ALA A 36 -14.41 13.06 -13.24
C ALA A 36 -15.08 14.19 -12.44
N THR A 37 -16.37 14.42 -12.71
CA THR A 37 -17.19 15.38 -11.97
C THR A 37 -18.05 14.72 -10.88
N ALA A 38 -18.05 13.39 -10.82
CA ALA A 38 -18.76 12.57 -9.84
C ALA A 38 -17.94 11.31 -9.50
N ALA A 39 -18.24 10.69 -8.36
CA ALA A 39 -17.69 9.39 -7.98
C ALA A 39 -18.04 8.31 -9.02
N ALA A 40 -17.25 7.24 -9.06
CA ALA A 40 -17.61 6.09 -9.89
C ALA A 40 -18.94 5.48 -9.42
N PRO A 41 -19.76 4.94 -10.33
CA PRO A 41 -20.93 4.18 -9.92
C PRO A 41 -20.52 2.91 -9.15
N GLY A 42 -21.41 2.38 -8.33
CA GLY A 42 -21.20 1.07 -7.69
C GLY A 42 -20.46 1.12 -6.34
N THR A 43 -19.66 0.09 -6.09
CA THR A 43 -19.08 -0.20 -4.77
C THR A 43 -17.63 -0.65 -4.87
N LEU A 44 -16.81 -0.18 -3.94
CA LEU A 44 -15.48 -0.70 -3.70
C LEU A 44 -15.49 -1.50 -2.39
N THR A 45 -15.12 -2.77 -2.47
CA THR A 45 -15.01 -3.67 -1.31
C THR A 45 -13.54 -3.89 -1.00
N VAL A 46 -13.16 -3.69 0.26
CA VAL A 46 -11.86 -4.15 0.77
C VAL A 46 -12.03 -5.62 1.09
N GLU A 47 -11.43 -6.49 0.27
CA GLU A 47 -11.43 -7.93 0.53
C GLU A 47 -10.40 -8.27 1.62
N GLU A 48 -9.25 -7.60 1.60
CA GLU A 48 -8.15 -7.84 2.53
C GLU A 48 -7.27 -6.60 2.73
N TYR A 49 -6.74 -6.43 3.94
CA TYR A 49 -5.77 -5.40 4.28
C TYR A 49 -5.02 -5.75 5.56
N ASP A 50 -3.99 -6.58 5.44
CA ASP A 50 -3.30 -7.20 6.56
C ASP A 50 -1.78 -6.95 6.54
N ALA A 51 -1.20 -6.82 7.73
CA ALA A 51 0.25 -6.74 7.88
C ALA A 51 0.89 -8.10 7.64
N ILE A 52 1.98 -8.12 6.88
CA ILE A 52 2.75 -9.33 6.60
C ILE A 52 4.21 -9.19 7.02
N ALA A 53 4.86 -10.34 7.21
CA ALA A 53 6.29 -10.47 7.40
C ALA A 53 6.81 -11.66 6.60
N VAL A 54 7.82 -11.45 5.76
CA VAL A 54 8.42 -12.47 4.90
C VAL A 54 9.93 -12.41 5.07
N GLY A 55 10.49 -13.39 5.79
CA GLY A 55 11.92 -13.39 6.13
C GLY A 55 12.33 -12.11 6.89
N ASP A 56 13.29 -11.38 6.32
CA ASP A 56 13.78 -10.09 6.84
C ASP A 56 13.07 -8.89 6.18
N SER A 57 11.86 -9.09 5.67
CA SER A 57 11.00 -8.03 5.12
C SER A 57 9.67 -7.94 5.89
N GLY A 58 9.12 -6.73 5.95
CA GLY A 58 7.76 -6.46 6.41
C GLY A 58 6.97 -5.79 5.30
N GLY A 59 5.66 -5.83 5.37
CA GLY A 59 4.80 -5.20 4.38
C GLY A 59 3.33 -5.30 4.72
N VAL A 60 2.51 -5.09 3.69
CA VAL A 60 1.06 -5.28 3.78
C VAL A 60 0.60 -6.07 2.56
N ASP A 61 -0.36 -6.97 2.76
CA ASP A 61 -1.17 -7.57 1.69
C ASP A 61 -2.48 -6.78 1.60
N ILE A 62 -2.86 -6.36 0.41
CA ILE A 62 -4.11 -5.64 0.16
C ILE A 62 -4.84 -6.26 -1.03
N SER A 63 -6.16 -6.38 -0.92
CA SER A 63 -7.03 -6.74 -2.04
C SER A 63 -8.31 -5.94 -2.03
N LEU A 64 -8.66 -5.39 -3.19
CA LEU A 64 -9.87 -4.61 -3.39
C LEU A 64 -10.64 -5.15 -4.58
N LEU A 65 -11.97 -5.09 -4.48
CA LEU A 65 -12.88 -5.47 -5.54
C LEU A 65 -13.83 -4.31 -5.82
N TYR A 66 -13.77 -3.79 -7.04
CA TYR A 66 -14.72 -2.83 -7.55
C TYR A 66 -15.82 -3.53 -8.36
N ASP A 67 -17.06 -3.13 -8.13
CA ASP A 67 -18.28 -3.60 -8.80
C ASP A 67 -19.14 -2.38 -9.12
N ASP A 68 -19.34 -2.06 -10.39
CA ASP A 68 -20.12 -0.92 -10.88
C ASP A 68 -21.65 -1.15 -10.77
N GLY A 69 -22.06 -2.35 -10.36
CA GLY A 69 -23.46 -2.77 -10.19
C GLY A 69 -24.14 -3.18 -11.49
N ASN A 70 -23.46 -3.12 -12.64
CA ASN A 70 -23.99 -3.56 -13.91
C ASN A 70 -23.90 -5.09 -14.04
N PRO A 71 -24.99 -5.79 -14.39
CA PRO A 71 -24.94 -7.23 -14.61
C PRO A 71 -24.07 -7.64 -15.81
N THR A 72 -23.74 -6.71 -16.71
CA THR A 72 -22.80 -6.92 -17.82
C THR A 72 -21.50 -6.21 -17.51
N PRO A 73 -20.44 -6.94 -17.11
CA PRO A 73 -19.18 -6.33 -16.72
C PRO A 73 -18.52 -5.59 -17.88
N THR A 74 -17.90 -4.45 -17.60
CA THR A 74 -17.17 -3.66 -18.60
C THR A 74 -15.66 -3.83 -18.50
N THR A 75 -14.97 -3.84 -19.64
CA THR A 75 -13.51 -3.94 -19.70
C THR A 75 -12.81 -2.58 -19.71
N THR A 76 -13.53 -1.49 -19.41
CA THR A 76 -13.00 -0.12 -19.46
C THR A 76 -12.38 0.36 -18.16
N TRP A 77 -12.69 -0.30 -17.04
CA TRP A 77 -12.15 0.08 -15.73
C TRP A 77 -10.67 -0.29 -15.63
N ARG A 78 -9.87 0.59 -15.02
CA ARG A 78 -8.43 0.43 -14.76
C ARG A 78 -8.04 1.04 -13.42
N TRP A 79 -6.98 0.51 -12.82
CA TRP A 79 -6.34 1.08 -11.64
C TRP A 79 -5.12 1.91 -12.03
N ILE A 80 -4.95 3.08 -11.39
CA ILE A 80 -3.70 3.84 -11.40
C ILE A 80 -3.27 4.03 -9.94
N GLN A 81 -2.05 3.65 -9.60
CA GLN A 81 -1.47 3.85 -8.28
C GLN A 81 -0.42 4.96 -8.33
N ILE A 82 -0.43 5.85 -7.34
CA ILE A 82 0.70 6.74 -7.02
C ILE A 82 1.31 6.28 -5.71
N VAL A 83 2.61 6.04 -5.69
CA VAL A 83 3.37 5.67 -4.49
C VAL A 83 4.20 6.85 -4.00
N GLU A 84 4.21 7.07 -2.69
CA GLU A 84 5.09 7.99 -1.97
C GLU A 84 5.81 7.21 -0.86
N SER A 85 7.11 6.98 -1.05
CA SER A 85 7.95 6.26 -0.10
C SER A 85 8.82 7.23 0.72
N ILE A 86 8.74 7.12 2.03
CA ILE A 86 9.59 7.82 2.99
C ILE A 86 10.46 6.77 3.68
N SER A 87 11.77 6.81 3.43
CA SER A 87 12.77 6.06 4.19
C SER A 87 13.70 7.02 4.92
N GLU A 88 13.95 6.75 6.20
CA GLU A 88 14.94 7.50 7.00
C GLU A 88 16.36 6.95 6.84
N GLU A 89 16.55 5.89 6.05
CA GLU A 89 17.86 5.32 5.83
C GLU A 89 18.73 6.21 4.93
N VAL A 90 19.83 6.70 5.51
CA VAL A 90 20.83 7.50 4.80
C VAL A 90 21.56 6.59 3.80
N GLY A 91 21.27 6.77 2.50
CA GLY A 91 22.04 6.14 1.41
C GLY A 91 21.24 5.18 0.53
N TYR A 92 19.98 4.90 0.84
CA TYR A 92 19.13 4.10 -0.05
C TYR A 92 18.47 5.00 -1.12
N PRO A 93 18.69 4.75 -2.42
CA PRO A 93 18.18 5.59 -3.51
C PRO A 93 16.72 5.29 -3.85
N TYR A 94 15.85 5.11 -2.84
CA TYR A 94 14.42 5.12 -3.14
C TYR A 94 14.03 6.56 -3.51
N PRO A 95 13.41 6.80 -4.67
CA PRO A 95 13.04 8.13 -5.07
C PRO A 95 12.08 8.70 -4.02
N LYS A 96 12.50 9.80 -3.40
CA LYS A 96 11.70 10.59 -2.44
C LYS A 96 10.50 11.29 -3.09
N ASN A 97 10.22 11.01 -4.35
CA ASN A 97 9.23 11.71 -5.14
C ASN A 97 8.06 10.77 -5.40
N PRO A 98 6.82 11.24 -5.20
CA PRO A 98 5.65 10.52 -5.66
C PRO A 98 5.78 10.13 -7.14
N SER A 99 5.52 8.87 -7.46
CA SER A 99 5.53 8.35 -8.83
C SER A 99 4.32 7.46 -9.07
N VAL A 100 3.96 7.26 -10.32
CA VAL A 100 3.01 6.24 -10.74
C VAL A 100 3.66 4.86 -10.60
N ASP A 101 2.84 3.87 -10.26
CA ASP A 101 3.25 2.49 -10.08
C ASP A 101 2.37 1.57 -10.97
N PRO A 102 2.97 0.70 -11.81
CA PRO A 102 4.40 0.61 -12.08
C PRO A 102 4.93 1.87 -12.81
N PRO A 103 6.23 2.18 -12.65
CA PRO A 103 6.80 3.32 -13.33
C PRO A 103 6.91 3.07 -14.82
N LYS A 104 6.92 4.16 -15.60
CA LYS A 104 7.09 4.06 -17.06
C LYS A 104 8.38 3.30 -17.44
N GLY A 105 8.31 2.45 -18.46
CA GLY A 105 9.42 1.63 -18.95
C GLY A 105 9.64 0.34 -18.17
N PHE A 106 8.84 0.08 -17.13
CA PHE A 106 8.88 -1.18 -16.39
C PHE A 106 8.09 -2.29 -17.09
N ASP A 107 7.04 -1.94 -17.84
CA ASP A 107 6.16 -2.92 -18.50
C ASP A 107 5.59 -2.44 -19.86
N ASP A 108 4.29 -2.56 -20.13
CA ASP A 108 3.63 -2.21 -21.41
C ASP A 108 3.50 -0.70 -21.69
N ASP A 109 4.23 0.13 -20.93
CA ASP A 109 4.28 1.60 -21.02
C ASP A 109 2.92 2.31 -20.85
N LEU A 110 1.93 1.63 -20.26
CA LEU A 110 0.65 2.21 -19.89
C LEU A 110 0.68 2.76 -18.45
N PRO A 111 -0.14 3.78 -18.12
CA PRO A 111 -0.18 4.35 -16.78
C PRO A 111 -0.97 3.50 -15.78
N PHE A 112 -1.28 2.24 -16.12
CA PHE A 112 -2.16 1.38 -15.33
C PHE A 112 -1.35 0.39 -14.53
N TYR A 113 -1.86 0.07 -13.34
CA TYR A 113 -1.19 -0.83 -12.41
C TYR A 113 -0.95 -2.23 -12.99
N PHE A 114 -1.94 -2.76 -13.72
CA PHE A 114 -1.83 -4.02 -14.45
C PHE A 114 -1.74 -3.77 -15.95
N THR A 115 -0.90 -4.55 -16.62
CA THR A 115 -0.82 -4.58 -18.08
C THR A 115 -2.09 -5.14 -18.70
N ASN A 116 -2.29 -4.88 -19.99
CA ASN A 116 -3.39 -5.50 -20.72
C ASN A 116 -3.32 -7.05 -20.73
N THR A 117 -2.13 -7.63 -20.65
CA THR A 117 -1.95 -9.09 -20.63
C THR A 117 -2.42 -9.68 -19.30
N GLU A 118 -2.11 -9.01 -18.19
CA GLU A 118 -2.43 -9.47 -16.83
C GLU A 118 -3.92 -9.36 -16.51
N LEU A 119 -4.66 -8.52 -17.23
CA LEU A 119 -6.12 -8.37 -17.05
C LEU A 119 -6.87 -9.70 -17.19
N GLY A 120 -6.39 -10.59 -18.08
CA GLY A 120 -6.98 -11.91 -18.34
C GLY A 120 -6.67 -12.97 -17.28
N GLY A 121 -5.75 -12.68 -16.35
CA GLY A 121 -5.35 -13.58 -15.29
C GLY A 121 -3.91 -13.32 -14.87
N PHE A 122 -3.74 -12.90 -13.62
CA PHE A 122 -2.43 -12.75 -13.01
C PHE A 122 -2.16 -13.94 -12.09
N SER A 123 -0.97 -14.53 -12.20
CA SER A 123 -0.47 -15.49 -11.24
C SER A 123 0.51 -14.75 -10.32
N PRO A 124 0.09 -14.36 -9.10
CA PRO A 124 0.99 -13.77 -8.14
C PRO A 124 2.12 -14.77 -7.83
N ASN A 125 3.31 -14.51 -8.35
CA ASN A 125 4.51 -15.26 -7.98
C ASN A 125 5.06 -14.67 -6.67
N ILE A 126 4.24 -14.76 -5.62
CA ILE A 126 4.53 -14.14 -4.34
C ILE A 126 5.13 -15.19 -3.39
N GLU A 127 6.26 -14.83 -2.79
CA GLU A 127 6.96 -15.64 -1.80
C GLU A 127 6.37 -15.44 -0.38
N GLY A 128 6.76 -16.27 0.59
CA GLY A 128 6.34 -16.08 1.99
C GLY A 128 4.94 -16.62 2.34
N ASP A 129 4.30 -15.96 3.33
CA ASP A 129 2.97 -16.30 3.87
C ASP A 129 1.83 -15.50 3.16
N SER A 130 2.11 -14.99 1.97
CA SER A 130 1.11 -14.35 1.11
C SER A 130 -0.11 -15.24 0.94
N ILE A 131 -1.30 -14.67 1.11
CA ILE A 131 -2.56 -15.40 0.91
C ILE A 131 -2.80 -15.75 -0.55
N TRP A 132 -2.04 -15.15 -1.46
CA TRP A 132 -2.07 -15.43 -2.89
C TRP A 132 -1.17 -16.58 -3.30
N LYS A 133 -0.26 -17.01 -2.42
CA LYS A 133 0.64 -18.13 -2.69
C LYS A 133 -0.14 -19.39 -2.99
N GLY A 134 0.12 -19.96 -4.17
CA GLY A 134 -0.53 -21.18 -4.64
C GLY A 134 -2.01 -21.02 -5.01
N LYS A 135 -2.55 -19.78 -5.03
CA LYS A 135 -3.87 -19.53 -5.61
C LYS A 135 -3.79 -19.60 -7.14
N THR A 136 -4.82 -20.17 -7.73
CA THR A 136 -5.02 -20.19 -9.18
C THR A 136 -5.08 -18.75 -9.69
N PRO A 137 -4.56 -18.45 -10.91
CA PRO A 137 -4.66 -17.11 -11.48
C PRO A 137 -6.09 -16.59 -11.41
N ILE A 138 -6.25 -15.40 -10.86
CA ILE A 138 -7.56 -14.75 -10.71
C ILE A 138 -7.66 -13.70 -11.80
N PRO A 139 -8.76 -13.68 -12.58
CA PRO A 139 -9.00 -12.59 -13.52
C PRO A 139 -9.04 -11.26 -12.76
N ILE A 140 -8.20 -10.32 -13.16
CA ILE A 140 -8.26 -8.94 -12.67
C ILE A 140 -9.53 -8.28 -13.19
N GLN A 141 -9.81 -8.49 -14.47
CA GLN A 141 -11.00 -7.97 -15.13
C GLN A 141 -12.12 -9.02 -15.06
N ASN A 142 -13.31 -8.59 -14.64
CA ASN A 142 -14.51 -9.41 -14.59
C ASN A 142 -14.32 -10.76 -13.84
N PRO A 143 -13.79 -10.75 -12.60
CA PRO A 143 -13.65 -11.97 -11.81
C PRO A 143 -14.99 -12.72 -11.67
N ALA A 144 -14.93 -14.05 -11.66
CA ALA A 144 -16.12 -14.87 -11.51
C ALA A 144 -16.85 -14.56 -10.18
N ASN A 145 -18.18 -14.41 -10.25
CA ASN A 145 -19.10 -14.28 -9.10
C ASN A 145 -19.05 -12.99 -8.27
N ARG A 146 -18.58 -11.85 -8.83
CA ARG A 146 -18.96 -10.44 -8.55
C ARG A 146 -17.75 -9.53 -8.72
N GLY A 147 -17.96 -8.36 -9.30
CA GLY A 147 -16.96 -7.32 -9.55
C GLY A 147 -16.49 -7.22 -11.01
N ASP A 148 -16.13 -5.99 -11.38
CA ASP A 148 -15.60 -5.60 -12.69
C ASP A 148 -14.08 -5.56 -12.70
N LEU A 149 -13.48 -5.16 -11.57
CA LEU A 149 -12.06 -4.91 -11.49
C LEU A 149 -11.52 -5.21 -10.09
N ARG A 150 -10.52 -6.07 -10.04
CA ARG A 150 -9.78 -6.40 -8.82
C ARG A 150 -8.46 -5.64 -8.76
N PHE A 151 -8.06 -5.28 -7.56
CA PHE A 151 -6.72 -4.82 -7.23
C PHE A 151 -6.15 -5.77 -6.20
N PHE A 152 -4.88 -6.12 -6.32
CA PHE A 152 -4.10 -6.65 -5.21
C PHE A 152 -2.68 -6.12 -5.34
N ASP A 153 -2.01 -6.00 -4.21
CA ASP A 153 -0.61 -5.62 -4.12
C ASP A 153 -0.04 -6.20 -2.83
N GLU A 154 1.26 -6.44 -2.82
CA GLU A 154 1.98 -6.90 -1.65
C GLU A 154 3.31 -6.13 -1.52
N PRO A 155 3.27 -4.81 -1.28
CA PRO A 155 4.49 -4.04 -1.15
C PRO A 155 5.21 -4.43 0.15
N GLN A 156 6.51 -4.67 0.01
CA GLN A 156 7.39 -5.03 1.11
C GLN A 156 8.59 -4.08 1.18
N GLY A 157 9.26 -4.09 2.31
CA GLY A 157 10.66 -3.68 2.35
C GLY A 157 11.40 -4.23 3.55
N PHE A 158 12.72 -4.09 3.51
CA PHE A 158 13.63 -4.73 4.45
C PHE A 158 13.51 -4.19 5.88
N LEU A 159 13.50 -5.10 6.85
CA LEU A 159 13.43 -4.86 8.29
C LEU A 159 14.72 -4.26 8.87
N GLU A 160 15.83 -4.36 8.14
CA GLU A 160 17.11 -3.73 8.52
C GLU A 160 17.01 -2.21 8.51
N ASN A 161 16.09 -1.66 7.71
CA ASN A 161 15.86 -0.23 7.61
C ASN A 161 15.28 0.29 8.94
N ALA A 162 15.85 1.37 9.46
CA ALA A 162 15.47 1.89 10.78
C ALA A 162 14.01 2.35 10.83
N TYR A 163 13.52 2.90 9.72
CA TYR A 163 12.15 3.36 9.54
C TYR A 163 11.82 3.49 8.05
N MET A 164 10.64 3.02 7.66
CA MET A 164 10.08 3.17 6.33
C MET A 164 8.58 3.38 6.43
N ARG A 165 8.05 4.29 5.63
CA ARG A 165 6.63 4.51 5.44
C ARG A 165 6.33 4.58 3.96
N ASN A 166 5.36 3.80 3.51
CA ASN A 166 4.83 3.91 2.15
C ASN A 166 3.39 4.40 2.22
N ASN A 167 3.06 5.41 1.42
CA ASN A 167 1.70 5.87 1.20
C ASN A 167 1.36 5.66 -0.27
N PHE A 168 0.16 5.16 -0.52
CA PHE A 168 -0.33 4.88 -1.86
C PHE A 168 -1.64 5.63 -2.08
N SER A 169 -1.78 6.26 -3.24
CA SER A 169 -3.06 6.77 -3.73
C SER A 169 -3.49 5.92 -4.91
N LEU A 170 -4.47 5.05 -4.70
CA LEU A 170 -5.03 4.17 -5.73
C LEU A 170 -6.31 4.78 -6.28
N PHE A 171 -6.34 5.05 -7.58
CA PHE A 171 -7.47 5.65 -8.27
C PHE A 171 -8.15 4.66 -9.20
N LEU A 172 -9.48 4.63 -9.13
CA LEU A 172 -10.30 3.99 -10.15
C LEU A 172 -10.41 4.92 -11.35
N THR A 173 -10.20 4.36 -12.54
CA THR A 173 -10.20 5.12 -13.78
C THR A 173 -10.96 4.39 -14.88
N SER A 174 -11.46 5.14 -15.87
CA SER A 174 -11.98 4.56 -17.11
C SER A 174 -11.10 4.90 -18.29
N TRP A 175 -10.86 3.92 -19.16
CA TRP A 175 -10.13 4.06 -20.41
C TRP A 175 -10.80 3.23 -21.51
N SER A 176 -10.94 3.83 -22.69
CA SER A 176 -11.61 3.19 -23.84
C SER A 176 -10.74 2.18 -24.59
N GLY A 177 -9.47 2.04 -24.22
CA GLY A 177 -8.52 1.18 -24.93
C GLY A 177 -7.97 1.78 -26.23
N GLY A 178 -7.22 0.96 -26.96
CA GLY A 178 -6.62 1.29 -28.26
C GLY A 178 -5.56 2.39 -28.16
N ASP A 179 -5.50 3.25 -29.17
CA ASP A 179 -4.53 4.37 -29.23
C ASP A 179 -4.97 5.60 -28.41
N SER A 180 -6.09 5.51 -27.70
CA SER A 180 -6.56 6.61 -26.85
C SER A 180 -5.58 6.84 -25.72
N LYS A 181 -5.05 8.06 -25.60
CA LYS A 181 -4.23 8.47 -24.46
C LYS A 181 -5.01 9.35 -23.48
N THR A 182 -6.31 9.08 -23.34
CA THR A 182 -7.21 9.84 -22.46
C THR A 182 -7.81 8.93 -21.40
N VAL A 183 -7.60 9.29 -20.14
CA VAL A 183 -8.08 8.58 -18.97
C VAL A 183 -8.98 9.51 -18.16
N THR A 184 -10.10 8.99 -17.68
CA THR A 184 -10.94 9.69 -16.70
C THR A 184 -10.65 9.12 -15.31
N ILE A 185 -10.28 9.98 -14.37
CA ILE A 185 -10.00 9.62 -12.98
C ILE A 185 -11.26 9.87 -12.17
N TYR A 186 -11.78 8.85 -11.48
CA TYR A 186 -12.93 8.97 -10.60
C TYR A 186 -12.44 9.19 -9.17
N ASP A 187 -12.93 8.43 -8.22
CA ASP A 187 -12.47 8.38 -6.84
C ASP A 187 -11.45 7.25 -6.64
N GLY A 188 -11.15 6.96 -5.38
CA GLY A 188 -10.11 6.00 -5.04
C GLY A 188 -9.93 5.88 -3.55
N VAL A 189 -8.85 5.19 -3.16
CA VAL A 189 -8.48 4.99 -1.76
C VAL A 189 -7.01 5.34 -1.54
N ALA A 190 -6.74 6.00 -0.43
CA ALA A 190 -5.40 6.13 0.12
C ALA A 190 -5.17 4.99 1.12
N TRP A 191 -4.02 4.34 1.02
CA TRP A 191 -3.60 3.27 1.91
C TRP A 191 -2.08 3.34 2.13
N GLY A 192 -1.54 2.49 2.99
CA GLY A 192 -0.11 2.47 3.22
C GLY A 192 0.30 1.71 4.46
N PHE A 193 1.58 1.71 4.75
CA PHE A 193 2.10 1.03 5.92
C PHE A 193 3.36 1.70 6.44
N GLU A 194 3.63 1.47 7.72
CA GLU A 194 4.84 1.89 8.39
C GLU A 194 5.55 0.68 8.97
N ILE A 195 6.86 0.59 8.72
CA ILE A 195 7.78 -0.39 9.28
C ILE A 195 8.71 0.35 10.22
N LYS A 196 8.70 -0.06 11.50
CA LYS A 196 9.59 0.50 12.52
C LYS A 196 10.17 -0.56 13.43
N LYS A 197 11.43 -0.37 13.79
CA LYS A 197 12.07 -1.18 14.83
C LYS A 197 11.37 -0.92 16.16
N VAL A 198 10.82 -1.98 16.76
CA VAL A 198 10.28 -1.90 18.12
C VAL A 198 11.31 -2.44 19.10
N PRO A 199 11.51 -1.79 20.27
CA PRO A 199 12.36 -2.34 21.31
C PRO A 199 11.95 -3.77 21.63
N GLU A 200 12.92 -4.66 21.79
CA GLU A 200 12.61 -6.03 22.21
C GLU A 200 11.86 -5.98 23.56
N PRO A 201 10.81 -6.81 23.76
CA PRO A 201 10.02 -6.82 24.98
C PRO A 201 10.89 -7.00 26.23
N LEU A 202 12.01 -7.71 26.11
CA LEU A 202 12.96 -7.89 27.19
C LEU A 202 13.64 -6.58 27.62
N THR A 203 13.82 -5.61 26.73
CA THR A 203 14.37 -4.28 27.07
C THR A 203 13.36 -3.46 27.88
N LEU A 204 12.06 -3.61 27.61
CA LEU A 204 10.98 -3.00 28.40
C LEU A 204 10.86 -3.65 29.79
N ILE A 205 11.05 -4.97 29.88
CA ILE A 205 11.04 -5.69 31.15
C ILE A 205 12.30 -5.38 31.97
N ALA A 206 13.49 -5.32 31.35
CA ALA A 206 14.76 -5.02 32.01
C ALA A 206 14.81 -3.59 32.57
N SER A 207 14.26 -2.62 31.85
CA SER A 207 14.14 -1.23 32.36
C SER A 207 13.15 -1.13 33.53
N GLY A 208 12.05 -1.86 33.51
CA GLY A 208 11.13 -1.98 34.66
C GLY A 208 11.79 -2.61 35.90
N LEU A 209 12.59 -3.66 35.70
CA LEU A 209 13.34 -4.32 36.78
C LEU A 209 14.43 -3.42 37.37
N ALA A 210 15.10 -2.59 36.56
CA ALA A 210 16.11 -1.65 37.03
C ALA A 210 15.52 -0.55 37.93
N ILE A 211 14.33 -0.04 37.62
CA ILE A 211 13.60 0.91 38.46
C ILE A 211 13.15 0.24 39.77
N GLY A 212 12.66 -0.99 39.70
CA GLY A 212 12.27 -1.77 40.88
C GLY A 212 13.43 -2.03 41.85
N PHE A 213 14.61 -2.39 41.33
CA PHE A 213 15.82 -2.55 42.14
C PHE A 213 16.32 -1.23 42.72
N GLY A 214 16.29 -0.13 41.95
CA GLY A 214 16.65 1.21 42.43
C GLY A 214 15.78 1.66 43.62
N ALA A 215 14.47 1.46 43.54
CA ALA A 215 13.53 1.80 44.61
C ALA A 215 13.73 0.95 45.87
N LEU A 216 14.02 -0.35 45.71
CA LEU A 216 14.34 -1.26 46.82
C LEU A 216 15.66 -0.88 47.52
N CYS A 217 16.70 -0.55 46.76
CA CYS A 217 17.99 -0.11 47.29
C CYS A 217 17.88 1.23 48.04
N GLN A 218 17.10 2.19 47.53
CA GLN A 218 16.86 3.46 48.22
C GLN A 218 16.08 3.29 49.53
N ARG A 219 15.08 2.39 49.55
CA ARG A 219 14.30 2.08 50.76
C ARG A 219 15.17 1.44 51.86
N GLU A 220 16.06 0.52 51.50
CA GLU A 220 17.00 -0.10 52.45
C GLU A 220 18.05 0.90 52.98
N TYR A 221 18.55 1.79 52.13
CA TYR A 221 19.48 2.84 52.53
C TYR A 221 18.85 3.83 53.53
N ALA A 222 17.59 4.22 53.31
CA ALA A 222 16.86 5.12 54.20
C ALA A 222 16.64 4.53 55.61
N LYS A 223 16.31 3.23 55.71
CA LYS A 223 16.15 2.53 57.00
C LYS A 223 17.45 2.53 57.81
N LYS A 224 18.60 2.26 57.18
CA LYS A 224 19.91 2.24 57.85
C LYS A 224 20.36 3.61 58.35
N ARG A 225 19.87 4.70 57.74
CA ARG A 225 20.19 6.08 58.15
C ARG A 225 19.40 6.53 59.37
N GLN A 226 18.21 5.98 59.61
CA GLN A 226 17.39 6.28 60.79
C GLN A 226 17.82 5.52 62.06
N GLN A 227 18.73 4.55 61.93
CA GLN A 227 19.25 3.75 63.03
C GLN A 227 20.60 4.25 63.58
N LYS A 228 21.05 5.44 63.14
CA LYS A 228 22.21 6.16 63.67
C LYS A 228 21.73 7.44 64.35
#